data_AF-A0A3D6BMC3-F1
#
_entry.id   AF-A0A3D6BMC3-F1
#
_cell.length_a   1.000
_cell.length_b   1.000
_cell.length_c   1.000
_cell.angle_alpha   90.00
_cell.angle_beta   90.00
_cell.angle_gamma   90.00
#
_symmetry.space_group_name_H-M   'P 1'
#
loop_
_entity.id
_entity.type
_entity.pdbx_description
1 polymer ?
#
loop_
_entity_poly.entity_id
_entity_poly.type
_entity_poly.pdbx_seq_one_letter_code
_entity_poly.pdbx_strand_id
1 'polypeptide(L)' 'IQEKDCCDNQTIVKEGDDTFKKANKISEIETLVFLNNFVYSYINLFEGLEKNTVPFKAYRPPLLSTDLVILNESFLI' A
#
# COMPACT_ATOMS: atom_id res chain seq x y z
N ILE A 1 7.60 56.31 -33.26
CA ILE A 1 7.92 54.89 -33.54
C ILE A 1 6.73 54.11 -33.01
N GLN A 2 5.93 53.54 -33.91
CA GLN A 2 4.70 52.80 -33.55
C GLN A 2 5.08 51.58 -32.69
N GLU A 3 4.40 51.42 -31.55
CA GLU A 3 4.43 50.18 -30.78
C GLU A 3 3.98 49.04 -31.70
N LYS A 4 4.82 48.01 -31.81
CA LYS A 4 4.45 46.79 -32.53
C LYS A 4 3.45 46.05 -31.66
N ASP A 5 2.24 45.91 -32.19
CA ASP A 5 1.15 45.11 -31.64
C ASP A 5 1.68 43.67 -31.38
N CYS A 6 1.91 43.32 -30.12
CA CYS A 6 2.77 42.18 -29.77
C CYS A 6 2.01 40.88 -29.48
N CYS A 7 0.71 40.82 -29.72
CA CYS A 7 -0.10 39.65 -29.39
C CYS A 7 -1.18 39.43 -30.44
N ASP A 8 -0.90 38.57 -31.43
CA ASP A 8 -1.97 37.96 -32.21
C ASP A 8 -2.75 37.01 -31.29
N ASN A 9 -4.05 37.26 -31.13
CA ASN A 9 -4.96 36.36 -30.42
C ASN A 9 -5.17 35.08 -31.25
N GLN A 10 -4.19 34.18 -31.21
CA GLN A 10 -4.27 32.88 -31.86
C GLN A 10 -4.92 31.89 -30.91
N THR A 11 -6.18 31.54 -31.16
CA THR A 11 -6.84 30.42 -30.50
C THR A 11 -6.25 29.11 -31.03
N ILE A 12 -5.35 28.50 -30.25
CA ILE A 12 -4.85 27.16 -30.53
C ILE A 12 -5.92 26.15 -30.12
N VAL A 13 -6.68 25.64 -31.08
CA VAL A 13 -7.57 24.49 -30.88
C VAL A 13 -6.75 23.23 -31.09
N LYS A 14 -6.40 22.54 -30.00
CA LYS A 14 -5.85 21.19 -30.09
C LYS A 14 -6.99 20.19 -30.05
N GLU A 15 -7.22 19.52 -31.17
CA GLU A 15 -8.12 18.38 -31.23
C GLU A 15 -7.48 17.21 -30.46
N GLY A 16 -8.23 16.61 -29.54
CA GLY A 16 -7.75 15.48 -28.75
C GLY A 16 -7.47 14.30 -29.67
N ASP A 17 -6.32 13.67 -29.51
CA ASP A 17 -5.95 12.50 -30.30
C ASP A 17 -6.80 11.30 -29.88
N ASP A 18 -7.74 10.89 -30.74
CA ASP A 18 -8.60 9.71 -30.56
C ASP A 18 -7.80 8.39 -30.58
N THR A 19 -6.50 8.41 -30.89
CA THR A 19 -5.64 7.22 -30.84
C THR A 19 -5.13 6.88 -29.44
N PHE A 20 -5.54 7.63 -28.41
CA PHE A 20 -5.23 7.26 -27.03
C PHE A 20 -5.81 5.88 -26.74
N LYS A 21 -4.93 4.87 -26.62
CA LYS A 21 -5.32 3.50 -26.30
C LYS A 21 -6.18 3.54 -25.05
N LYS A 22 -7.48 3.23 -25.18
CA LYS A 22 -8.35 2.96 -24.04
C LYS A 22 -7.57 2.03 -23.13
N ALA A 23 -7.42 2.42 -21.86
CA ALA A 23 -6.77 1.60 -20.85
C ALA A 23 -7.25 0.16 -21.03
N ASN A 24 -6.32 -0.78 -21.12
CA ASN A 24 -6.64 -2.20 -21.32
C ASN A 24 -7.79 -2.54 -20.37
N LYS A 25 -8.95 -2.93 -20.92
CA LYS A 25 -10.03 -3.47 -20.09
C LYS A 25 -9.48 -4.76 -19.50
N ILE A 26 -8.92 -4.67 -18.30
CA ILE A 26 -8.57 -5.83 -17.51
C ILE A 26 -9.86 -6.66 -17.45
N SER A 27 -9.77 -7.96 -17.74
CA SER A 27 -10.92 -8.86 -17.69
C SER A 27 -11.63 -8.64 -16.36
N GLU A 28 -12.84 -8.10 -16.43
CA GLU A 28 -13.61 -7.67 -15.26
C GLU A 28 -13.81 -8.87 -14.33
N ILE A 29 -13.97 -10.06 -14.90
CA ILE A 29 -14.14 -11.33 -14.18
C ILE A 29 -12.87 -11.71 -13.41
N GLU A 30 -11.70 -11.73 -14.06
CA GLU A 30 -10.44 -12.11 -13.39
C GLU A 30 -10.07 -11.13 -12.27
N THR A 31 -10.31 -9.84 -12.50
CA THR A 31 -10.10 -8.79 -11.50
C THR A 31 -11.03 -8.97 -10.31
N LEU A 32 -12.30 -9.24 -10.55
CA LEU A 32 -13.29 -9.50 -9.50
C LEU A 32 -12.95 -10.75 -8.69
N VAL A 33 -12.51 -11.83 -9.34
CA VAL A 33 -12.09 -13.07 -8.66
C VAL A 33 -10.85 -12.82 -7.81
N PHE A 34 -9.85 -12.13 -8.33
CA PHE A 34 -8.64 -11.76 -7.58
C PHE A 34 -8.99 -10.91 -6.35
N LEU A 35 -9.78 -9.84 -6.55
CA LEU A 35 -10.19 -8.95 -5.46
C LEU A 35 -11.00 -9.69 -4.39
N ASN A 36 -11.92 -10.56 -4.79
CA ASN A 36 -12.74 -11.34 -3.86
C ASN A 36 -11.88 -12.29 -3.02
N ASN A 37 -10.97 -13.04 -3.66
CA ASN A 37 -10.05 -13.93 -2.95
C ASN A 37 -9.08 -13.17 -2.05
N PHE A 38 -8.56 -12.03 -2.52
CA PHE A 38 -7.70 -11.16 -1.74
C PHE A 38 -8.44 -10.68 -0.48
N VAL A 39 -9.61 -10.05 -0.62
CA VAL A 39 -10.40 -9.59 0.53
C VAL A 39 -10.75 -10.75 1.48
N TYR A 40 -11.20 -11.90 0.96
CA TYR A 40 -11.55 -13.06 1.79
C TYR A 40 -10.37 -13.60 2.59
N SER A 41 -9.17 -13.62 2.01
CA SER A 41 -7.95 -14.07 2.70
C SER A 41 -7.51 -13.13 3.82
N TYR A 42 -7.81 -11.84 3.71
CA TYR A 42 -7.36 -10.80 4.65
C TYR A 42 -8.42 -10.32 5.64
N ILE A 43 -9.70 -10.65 5.45
CA ILE A 43 -10.79 -10.16 6.31
C ILE A 43 -10.58 -10.50 7.79
N ASN A 44 -10.06 -11.70 8.08
CA ASN A 44 -9.80 -12.17 9.43
C ASN A 44 -8.38 -11.86 9.96
N LEU A 45 -7.50 -11.30 9.12
CA LEU A 45 -6.12 -10.97 9.52
C LEU A 45 -6.05 -9.65 10.30
N PHE A 46 -7.04 -8.77 10.13
CA PHE A 46 -7.09 -7.46 10.75
C PHE A 46 -8.20 -7.32 11.81
N GLU A 47 -9.05 -8.33 11.98
CA GLU A 47 -9.91 -8.41 13.17
C GLU A 47 -9.03 -8.72 14.39
N GLY A 48 -8.79 -7.68 15.19
CA GLY A 48 -8.18 -7.85 16.50
C GLY A 48 -9.06 -8.76 17.37
N LEU A 49 -8.43 -9.63 18.18
CA LEU A 49 -9.16 -10.42 19.16
C LEU A 49 -9.97 -9.50 20.08
N GLU A 50 -11.26 -9.79 20.27
CA GLU A 50 -12.18 -9.03 21.14
C GLU A 50 -11.60 -8.82 22.56
N LYS A 51 -10.74 -9.74 22.99
CA LYS A 51 -9.82 -9.57 24.12
C LYS A 51 -8.40 -9.78 23.66
N ASN A 52 -7.54 -8.81 23.96
CA ASN A 52 -6.09 -8.97 23.92
C ASN A 52 -5.63 -9.93 25.03
N THR A 53 -5.82 -11.24 24.82
CA THR A 53 -5.27 -12.27 25.68
C THR A 53 -3.77 -12.30 25.44
N VAL A 54 -3.01 -11.62 26.29
CA VAL A 54 -1.54 -11.72 26.31
C VAL A 54 -1.18 -13.15 26.71
N PRO A 55 -0.63 -13.98 25.80
CA PRO A 55 -0.20 -15.32 26.15
C PRO A 55 0.84 -15.22 27.27
N PHE A 56 0.81 -16.17 28.21
CA PHE A 56 1.79 -16.23 29.29
C PHE A 56 1.84 -14.99 30.21
N LYS A 57 0.78 -14.17 30.27
CA LYS A 57 0.72 -13.01 31.19
C LYS A 57 1.03 -13.36 32.65
N ALA A 58 0.64 -14.56 33.09
CA ALA A 58 0.89 -15.05 34.44
C ALA A 58 2.16 -15.91 34.56
N TYR A 59 2.85 -16.18 33.45
CA TYR A 59 4.09 -16.96 33.48
C TYR A 59 5.21 -16.10 34.01
N ARG A 60 5.85 -16.56 35.09
CA ARG A 60 7.08 -15.95 35.57
C ARG A 60 8.19 -16.26 34.56
N PRO A 61 8.96 -15.27 34.07
CA PRO A 61 10.09 -15.53 33.19
C PRO A 61 11.03 -16.58 33.81
N PRO A 62 11.67 -17.44 32.98
CA PRO A 62 12.67 -18.37 33.47
C PRO A 62 13.77 -17.63 34.24
N LEU A 63 14.24 -18.23 35.32
CA LEU A 63 15.43 -17.71 36.01
C LEU A 63 16.64 -17.99 35.13
N LEU A 64 17.17 -16.94 34.50
CA LEU A 64 18.38 -17.01 33.70
C LEU A 64 19.59 -16.91 34.62
N SER A 65 20.49 -17.89 34.58
CA SER A 65 21.77 -17.85 35.32
C SER A 65 22.79 -16.93 34.64
N THR A 66 22.61 -16.65 33.36
CA THR A 66 23.50 -15.86 32.51
C THR A 66 22.67 -15.09 31.49
N ASP A 67 23.15 -13.94 31.06
CA ASP A 67 22.49 -13.14 30.02
C ASP A 67 22.68 -13.82 28.65
N LEU A 68 21.59 -14.36 28.09
CA LEU A 68 21.59 -15.06 26.81
C LEU A 68 21.83 -14.12 25.63
N VAL A 69 21.38 -12.86 25.73
CA VAL A 69 21.53 -11.86 24.66
C VAL A 69 23.00 -11.52 24.48
N ILE A 70 23.71 -11.37 25.61
CA ILE A 70 25.16 -11.16 25.64
C ILE A 70 25.91 -12.43 25.20
N LEU A 71 25.54 -13.60 25.74
CA LEU A 71 26.18 -14.88 25.40
C LEU A 71 26.11 -15.18 23.89
N ASN A 72 25.01 -14.82 23.25
CA ASN A 72 24.76 -15.08 21.84
C ASN A 72 25.12 -13.90 20.93
N GLU A 73 25.68 -12.81 21.48
CA GLU A 73 26.02 -11.59 20.75
C GLU A 73 24.87 -11.08 19.85
N SER A 74 23.63 -11.25 20.31
CA SER A 74 22.42 -10.86 19.56
C SER A 74 21.95 -9.49 20.05
N PHE A 75 21.94 -8.47 19.20
CA PHE A 75 21.49 -7.14 19.59
C PHE A 75 20.31 -6.70 18.71
N LEU A 76 19.31 -6.05 19.32
CA LEU A 76 18.26 -5.40 18.55
C LEU A 76 18.87 -4.26 17.75
N ILE A 77 18.57 -4.20 16.45
CA ILE A 77 19.01 -3.16 15.50
C ILE A 77 17.94 -2.08 15.43
#